data_AF-A0A3C1N6S2-F1
#
_entry.id   AF-A0A3C1N6S2-F1
#
_cell.length_a   1.000
_cell.length_b   1.000
_cell.length_c   1.000
_cell.angle_alpha   90.00
_cell.angle_beta   90.00
_cell.angle_gamma   90.00
#
_symmetry.space_group_name_H-M   'P 1'
#
loop_
_entity.id
_entity.type
_entity.pdbx_description
1 polymer ?
#
loop_
_entity_poly.entity_id
_entity_poly.type
_entity_poly.pdbx_seq_one_letter_code
_entity_poly.pdbx_strand_id
1 'polypeptide(L)'
;MHKRVWSLAAPIILSNVTVPLVGAVDTAVVGHLEDTALIGAVAFGALIFSFVYWAFGFLRMGTTGFAAQAWGRNDPTEAYLTLSRAMFIGLSLG
;
A
#
# COMPACT_ATOMS: atom_id res chain seq x y z
N MET A 1 -16.18 24.50 -6.45
CA MET A 1 -14.93 24.03 -5.81
C MET A 1 -15.14 22.91 -4.79
N HIS A 2 -16.04 23.05 -3.81
CA HIS A 2 -16.17 22.09 -2.70
C HIS A 2 -16.55 20.65 -3.12
N LYS A 3 -17.49 20.48 -4.08
CA LYS A 3 -17.87 19.15 -4.61
C LYS A 3 -16.73 18.41 -5.32
N ARG A 4 -15.82 19.12 -6.00
CA ARG A 4 -14.72 18.51 -6.76
C ARG A 4 -13.55 18.10 -5.86
N VAL A 5 -13.33 18.84 -4.78
CA VAL A 5 -12.41 18.43 -3.71
C VAL A 5 -12.96 17.19 -3.01
N TRP A 6 -14.27 17.17 -2.67
CA TRP A 6 -14.90 16.01 -2.03
C TRP A 6 -14.87 14.75 -2.90
N SER A 7 -15.08 14.85 -4.22
CA SER A 7 -15.04 13.69 -5.12
C SER A 7 -13.63 13.08 -5.28
N LEU A 8 -12.57 13.87 -5.07
CA LEU A 8 -11.20 13.37 -5.08
C LEU A 8 -10.75 12.90 -3.69
N ALA A 9 -11.15 13.61 -2.64
CA ALA A 9 -10.75 13.31 -1.27
C ALA A 9 -11.43 12.05 -0.72
N ALA A 10 -12.71 11.82 -1.03
CA ALA A 10 -13.46 10.66 -0.52
C ALA A 10 -12.78 9.29 -0.81
N PRO A 11 -12.40 8.96 -2.06
CA PRO A 11 -11.72 7.69 -2.35
C PRO A 11 -10.32 7.62 -1.73
N ILE A 12 -9.61 8.75 -1.64
CA ILE A 12 -8.28 8.80 -1.01
C ILE A 12 -8.39 8.52 0.49
N ILE A 13 -9.34 9.16 1.18
CA ILE A 13 -9.59 8.95 2.61
C ILE A 13 -9.99 7.49 2.86
N LEU A 14 -10.94 6.97 2.08
CA LEU A 14 -11.38 5.58 2.21
C LEU A 14 -10.22 4.59 2.03
N SER A 15 -9.35 4.82 1.04
CA SER A 15 -8.17 3.99 0.81
C SER A 15 -7.18 4.06 1.98
N ASN A 16 -6.96 5.24 2.56
CA ASN A 16 -6.02 5.41 3.68
C ASN A 16 -6.56 4.88 5.02
N VAL A 17 -7.88 4.83 5.20
CA VAL A 17 -8.52 4.27 6.41
C VAL A 17 -8.32 2.74 6.51
N THR A 18 -8.05 2.04 5.40
CA THR A 18 -7.81 0.59 5.43
C THR A 18 -6.60 0.20 6.27
N VAL A 19 -5.54 1.01 6.26
CA VAL A 19 -4.27 0.74 6.97
C VAL A 19 -4.47 0.63 8.50
N PRO A 20 -5.04 1.65 9.20
CA PRO A 20 -5.29 1.53 10.63
C PRO A 20 -6.33 0.46 10.98
N LEU A 21 -7.28 0.19 10.08
CA LEU A 21 -8.33 -0.79 10.30
C LEU A 21 -7.79 -2.22 10.30
N VAL A 22 -6.86 -2.52 9.39
CA VAL A 22 -6.09 -3.79 9.40
C VAL A 22 -5.29 -3.92 10.69
N GLY A 23 -4.59 -2.88 11.13
CA GLY A 23 -3.83 -2.92 12.39
C GLY A 23 -4.71 -3.14 13.64
N ALA A 24 -5.93 -2.59 13.64
CA ALA A 24 -6.90 -2.84 14.71
C ALA A 24 -7.37 -4.30 14.72
N VAL A 25 -7.58 -4.90 13.55
CA VAL A 25 -7.94 -6.32 13.41
C VAL A 25 -6.78 -7.21 13.86
N ASP A 26 -5.54 -6.93 13.44
CA ASP A 26 -4.36 -7.68 13.87
C ASP A 26 -4.23 -7.68 15.40
N THR A 27 -4.41 -6.52 16.02
CA THR A 27 -4.37 -6.36 17.48
C THR A 27 -5.49 -7.15 18.17
N ALA A 28 -6.71 -7.13 17.62
CA ALA A 28 -7.84 -7.87 18.15
C ALA A 28 -7.66 -9.39 18.03
N VAL A 29 -7.08 -9.88 16.92
CA VAL A 29 -6.80 -11.30 16.70
C VAL A 29 -5.72 -11.78 17.68
N VAL A 30 -4.62 -11.04 17.81
CA VAL A 30 -3.53 -11.39 18.74
C VAL A 30 -3.98 -11.30 20.20
N GLY A 31 -4.88 -10.37 20.54
CA GLY A 31 -5.43 -10.23 21.90
C GLY A 31 -6.28 -11.40 22.40
N HIS A 32 -6.71 -12.32 21.53
CA HIS A 32 -7.42 -13.54 21.91
C HIS A 32 -6.50 -14.74 22.22
N LEU A 33 -5.18 -14.60 22.08
CA LEU A 33 -4.23 -15.66 22.42
C LEU A 33 -3.99 -15.69 23.93
N GLU A 34 -4.28 -16.80 24.59
CA GLU A 34 -4.15 -16.95 26.06
C GLU A 34 -2.69 -17.06 26.53
N ASP A 35 -1.77 -17.46 25.65
CA ASP A 35 -0.35 -17.64 25.96
C ASP A 35 0.48 -16.42 25.51
N THR A 36 1.11 -15.76 26.49
CA THR A 36 1.94 -14.57 26.28
C THR A 36 3.19 -14.85 25.42
N ALA A 37 3.69 -16.08 25.40
CA ALA A 37 4.80 -16.45 24.53
C ALA A 37 4.39 -16.49 23.04
N LEU A 38 3.16 -16.94 22.75
CA LEU A 38 2.62 -16.97 21.38
C LEU A 38 2.35 -15.54 20.85
N ILE A 39 1.86 -14.64 21.72
CA ILE A 39 1.70 -13.21 21.38
C ILE A 39 3.04 -12.60 20.95
N GLY A 40 4.10 -12.85 21.70
CA GLY A 40 5.45 -12.33 21.39
C GLY A 40 5.97 -12.82 20.04
N ALA A 41 5.80 -14.11 19.74
CA ALA A 41 6.22 -14.69 18.47
C ALA A 41 5.43 -14.12 17.27
N VAL A 42 4.10 -13.98 17.41
CA VAL A 42 3.24 -13.41 16.35
C VAL A 42 3.56 -11.93 16.13
N ALA A 43 3.72 -11.15 17.21
CA ALA A 43 4.10 -9.75 17.12
C ALA A 43 5.44 -9.57 16.40
N PHE A 44 6.43 -10.42 16.69
CA PHE A 44 7.73 -10.37 16.02
C PHE A 44 7.63 -10.75 14.54
N GLY A 45 6.86 -11.78 14.20
CA GLY A 45 6.58 -12.17 12.81
C GLY A 45 5.87 -11.05 12.03
N ALA A 46 4.88 -10.41 12.63
CA ALA A 46 4.18 -9.26 12.05
C ALA A 46 5.11 -8.05 11.84
N LEU A 47 6.07 -7.84 12.75
CA LEU A 47 7.08 -6.79 12.63
C LEU A 47 8.03 -7.04 11.44
N ILE A 48 8.51 -8.28 11.27
CA ILE A 48 9.34 -8.67 10.12
C ILE A 48 8.55 -8.49 8.83
N PHE A 49 7.31 -9.00 8.78
CA PHE A 49 6.45 -8.87 7.61
C PHE A 49 6.19 -7.40 7.26
N SER A 50 5.86 -6.58 8.26
CA SER A 50 5.66 -5.14 8.10
C SER A 50 6.91 -4.45 7.55
N PHE A 51 8.09 -4.80 8.07
CA PHE A 51 9.36 -4.26 7.59
C PHE A 51 9.61 -4.62 6.12
N VAL A 52 9.42 -5.89 5.74
CA VAL A 52 9.56 -6.34 4.34
C VAL A 52 8.54 -5.66 3.44
N TYR A 53 7.28 -5.58 3.86
CA TYR A 53 6.22 -4.91 3.09
C TYR A 53 6.54 -3.42 2.89
N TRP A 54 7.00 -2.72 3.93
CA TRP A 54 7.41 -1.31 3.82
C TRP A 54 8.66 -1.14 2.96
N ALA A 55 9.57 -2.11 2.98
CA ALA A 55 10.73 -2.13 2.09
C ALA A 55 10.33 -2.24 0.61
N PHE A 56 9.18 -2.81 0.25
CA PHE A 56 8.63 -2.74 -1.11
C PHE A 56 7.81 -1.46 -1.38
N GLY A 57 7.56 -0.64 -0.37
CA GLY A 57 6.82 0.63 -0.50
C GLY A 57 7.44 1.63 -1.48
N PHE A 58 8.77 1.56 -1.70
CA PHE A 58 9.44 2.40 -2.71
C PHE A 58 8.94 2.10 -4.13
N LEU A 59 8.51 0.86 -4.42
CA LEU A 59 8.05 0.49 -5.75
C LEU A 59 6.78 1.27 -6.12
N ARG A 60 5.89 1.47 -5.14
CA ARG A 60 4.71 2.33 -5.29
C ARG A 60 5.11 3.78 -5.53
N MET A 61 5.95 4.38 -4.68
CA MET A 61 6.36 5.77 -4.86
C MET A 61 7.12 6.00 -6.18
N GLY A 62 8.02 5.10 -6.56
CA GLY A 62 8.80 5.18 -7.79
C GLY A 62 7.93 5.13 -9.04
N THR A 63 6.98 4.20 -9.11
CA THR A 63 6.07 4.07 -10.28
C THR A 63 5.09 5.23 -10.40
N THR A 64 4.58 5.75 -9.28
CA THR A 64 3.66 6.90 -9.28
C THR A 64 4.32 8.16 -9.83
N GLY A 65 5.62 8.35 -9.56
CA GLY A 65 6.41 9.47 -10.09
C GLY A 65 6.52 9.45 -11.62
N PHE A 66 6.87 8.30 -12.20
CA PHE A 66 6.93 8.14 -13.66
C PHE A 66 5.55 8.32 -14.32
N ALA A 67 4.50 7.75 -13.73
CA ALA A 67 3.14 7.92 -14.21
C ALA A 67 2.70 9.39 -14.20
N ALA A 68 3.02 10.14 -13.14
CA ALA A 68 2.74 11.57 -13.06
C ALA A 68 3.50 12.39 -14.12
N GLN A 69 4.77 12.04 -14.39
CA GLN A 69 5.56 12.69 -15.44
C GLN A 69 5.06 12.37 -16.85
N ALA A 70 4.64 11.13 -17.12
CA ALA A 70 4.06 10.74 -18.41
C ALA A 70 2.73 11.47 -18.65
N TRP A 71 1.89 11.55 -17.61
CA TRP A 71 0.63 12.31 -17.65
C TRP A 71 0.87 13.80 -17.91
N GLY A 72 1.85 14.41 -17.21
CA GLY A 72 2.21 15.82 -17.41
C GLY A 72 2.77 16.13 -18.81
N ARG A 73 3.41 15.15 -19.46
CA ARG A 73 3.92 15.25 -20.83
C ARG A 73 2.88 14.91 -21.91
N ASN A 74 1.67 14.50 -21.51
CA ASN A 74 0.60 14.06 -22.40
C ASN A 74 1.04 12.93 -23.35
N ASP A 75 1.94 12.06 -22.85
CA ASP A 75 2.48 10.91 -23.57
C ASP A 75 1.79 9.63 -23.10
N PRO A 76 0.73 9.16 -23.79
CA PRO A 76 0.02 7.94 -23.40
C PRO A 76 0.90 6.71 -23.53
N THR A 77 1.88 6.70 -24.45
CA THR A 77 2.77 5.57 -24.69
C THR A 77 3.64 5.31 -23.45
N GLU A 78 4.26 6.35 -22.91
CA GLU A 78 5.09 6.23 -21.71
C GLU A 78 4.25 5.85 -20.48
N ALA A 79 2.99 6.28 -20.41
CA ALA A 79 2.07 5.86 -19.34
C ALA A 79 1.78 4.35 -19.40
N TYR A 80 1.51 3.80 -20.59
CA TYR A 80 1.31 2.36 -20.78
C TYR A 80 2.59 1.55 -20.49
N LEU A 81 3.76 2.06 -20.88
CA LEU A 81 5.05 1.43 -20.58
C LEU A 81 5.35 1.43 -19.07
N THR A 82 5.03 2.52 -18.37
CA THR A 82 5.16 2.59 -16.92
C THR A 82 4.25 1.57 -16.24
N LEU A 83 3.00 1.46 -16.70
CA LEU A 83 2.05 0.47 -16.18
C LEU A 83 2.51 -0.96 -16.43
N SER A 84 2.97 -1.28 -17.65
CA SER A 84 3.42 -2.63 -17.99
C SER A 84 4.64 -3.04 -17.18
N ARG A 85 5.62 -2.14 -16.99
CA ARG A 85 6.79 -2.38 -16.12
C ARG A 85 6.35 -2.61 -14.68
N ALA A 86 5.44 -1.80 -14.15
CA ALA A 86 4.93 -1.96 -12.78
C ALA A 86 4.19 -3.30 -12.60
N MET A 87 3.35 -3.69 -13.56
CA MET A 87 2.67 -5.00 -13.53
C MET A 87 3.65 -6.16 -13.62
N PHE A 88 4.66 -6.06 -14.49
CA PHE A 88 5.66 -7.12 -14.64
C PHE A 88 6.46 -7.31 -13.35
N ILE A 89 6.92 -6.21 -12.73
CA ILE A 89 7.62 -6.25 -11.45
C ILE A 89 6.73 -6.84 -10.37
N GLY A 90 5.48 -6.40 -10.25
CA GLY A 90 4.51 -6.94 -9.30
C GLY A 90 4.31 -8.44 -9.47
N LEU A 91 4.03 -8.91 -10.69
CA LEU A 91 3.83 -10.33 -10.98
C LEU A 91 5.07 -11.18 -10.71
N SER A 92 6.27 -10.64 -10.93
CA SER A 92 7.53 -11.35 -10.67
C SER A 92 7.92 -11.40 -9.19
N LEU A 93 7.49 -10.44 -8.38
CA LEU A 93 7.75 -10.40 -6.94
C LEU A 93 6.67 -11.09 -6.11
N GLY A 94 5.46 -11.25 -6.66
CA GLY A 94 4.33 -11.94 -6.03
C GLY A 94 3.14 -11.01 -5.78
#